data_AF-A0A948BY31-F1
#
_entry.id   AF-A0A948BY31-F1
#
_cell.length_a   1.000
_cell.length_b   1.000
_cell.length_c   1.000
_cell.angle_alpha   90.00
_cell.angle_beta   90.00
_cell.angle_gamma   90.00
#
_symmetry.space_group_name_H-M   'P 1'
#
loop_
_entity.id
_entity.type
_entity.pdbx_description
1 polymer ?
#
loop_
_entity_poly.entity_id
_entity_poly.type
_entity_poly.pdbx_seq_one_letter_code
_entity_poly.pdbx_strand_id
1 'polypeptide(L)'
;MDEIDKVRLLAELDSECCELNHGPNTRKEDYPATDYIVLPVGYRKDEVQEITIRDLVVPVCFACAHALIGNEWTLLYCFECGESRWVCRELARNSYRHHILWLRGCPDCSNKFGGLYFTDQPEQATQLQFLIGAQKSYIVA
;
A
#
# COMPACT_ATOMS: atom_id res chain seq x y z
N MET A 1 -19.74 11.27 20.43
CA MET A 1 -18.62 11.31 19.47
C MET A 1 -17.77 10.11 19.80
N ASP A 2 -17.77 9.13 18.90
CA ASP A 2 -17.14 7.83 19.10
C ASP A 2 -15.62 7.97 19.04
N GLU A 3 -14.86 7.05 19.64
CA GLU A 3 -13.40 7.06 19.59
C GLU A 3 -12.89 6.91 18.14
N ILE A 4 -13.69 6.31 17.26
CA ILE A 4 -13.46 6.25 15.80
C ILE A 4 -13.51 7.64 15.16
N ASP A 5 -14.41 8.52 15.60
CA ASP A 5 -14.54 9.88 15.09
C ASP A 5 -13.29 10.72 15.44
N LYS A 6 -12.66 10.45 16.58
CA LYS A 6 -11.41 11.12 17.01
C LYS A 6 -10.19 10.68 16.20
N VAL A 7 -10.15 9.41 15.75
CA VAL A 7 -9.08 8.92 14.87
C VAL A 7 -9.23 9.51 13.45
N ARG A 8 -10.47 9.65 12.95
CA ARG A 8 -10.75 10.38 11.71
C ARG A 8 -10.30 11.85 11.77
N LEU A 9 -10.43 12.51 12.92
CA LEU A 9 -9.98 13.89 13.13
C LEU A 9 -8.44 14.09 13.14
N LEU A 10 -7.66 13.01 13.28
CA LEU A 10 -6.18 13.05 13.17
C LEU A 10 -5.68 12.69 11.76
N ALA A 11 -6.57 12.18 10.91
CA ALA A 11 -6.31 11.88 9.52
C ALA A 11 -6.79 13.06 8.66
N GLU A 12 -5.89 13.71 7.92
CA GLU A 12 -6.22 14.83 7.03
C GLU A 12 -7.04 14.41 5.77
N LEU A 13 -7.70 13.24 5.82
CA LEU A 13 -8.45 12.58 4.73
C LEU A 13 -9.49 13.50 4.08
N ASP A 14 -10.16 14.35 4.86
CA ASP A 14 -11.24 15.22 4.36
C ASP A 14 -10.76 16.21 3.29
N SER A 15 -9.45 16.46 3.21
CA SER A 15 -8.82 17.30 2.19
C SER A 15 -7.92 16.54 1.22
N GLU A 16 -7.76 15.24 1.40
CA GLU A 16 -6.85 14.42 0.61
C GLU A 16 -7.56 13.68 -0.53
N CYS A 17 -6.81 13.46 -1.60
CA CYS A 17 -7.24 12.65 -2.74
C CYS A 17 -6.36 11.41 -2.83
N CYS A 18 -6.89 10.34 -3.43
CA CYS A 18 -6.17 9.11 -3.66
C CYS A 18 -4.88 9.37 -4.45
N GLU A 19 -3.76 8.87 -3.94
CA GLU A 19 -2.45 9.00 -4.56
C GLU A 19 -2.10 7.85 -5.50
N LEU A 20 -2.98 6.85 -5.62
CA LEU A 20 -2.79 5.77 -6.57
C LEU A 20 -3.17 6.19 -8.00
N ASN A 21 -2.60 5.48 -8.96
CA ASN A 21 -2.83 5.73 -10.37
C ASN A 21 -4.17 5.14 -10.81
N HIS A 22 -5.06 5.99 -11.33
CA HIS A 22 -6.40 5.61 -11.84
C HIS A 22 -6.43 5.50 -13.38
N GLY A 23 -5.28 5.60 -14.03
CA GLY A 23 -5.15 5.54 -15.49
C GLY A 23 -5.18 6.93 -16.15
N PRO A 24 -5.03 6.97 -17.49
CA PRO A 24 -4.97 8.22 -18.24
C PRO A 24 -6.31 8.98 -18.20
N ASN A 25 -6.22 10.31 -18.33
CA ASN A 25 -7.38 11.22 -18.35
C ASN A 25 -8.21 11.23 -17.06
N THR A 26 -7.60 10.86 -15.93
CA THR A 26 -8.21 10.96 -14.60
C THR A 26 -7.71 12.21 -13.87
N ARG A 27 -8.52 12.77 -12.99
CA ARG A 27 -8.15 13.89 -12.13
C ARG A 27 -8.20 13.44 -10.68
N LYS A 28 -7.24 13.86 -9.85
CA LYS A 28 -7.15 13.44 -8.44
C LYS A 28 -8.41 13.82 -7.67
N GLU A 29 -8.97 15.00 -7.94
CA GLU A 29 -10.18 15.51 -7.30
C GLU A 29 -11.41 14.60 -7.44
N ASP A 30 -11.45 13.71 -8.44
CA ASP A 30 -12.55 12.77 -8.64
C ASP A 30 -12.48 11.56 -7.68
N TYR A 31 -11.36 11.40 -6.96
CA TYR A 31 -11.07 10.26 -6.11
C TYR A 31 -10.69 10.71 -4.69
N PRO A 32 -11.66 11.19 -3.88
CA PRO A 32 -11.39 11.55 -2.50
C PRO A 32 -10.85 10.35 -1.72
N ALA A 33 -9.84 10.59 -0.89
CA ALA A 33 -9.29 9.56 -0.04
C ALA A 33 -10.30 9.19 1.05
N THR A 34 -10.42 7.89 1.33
CA THR A 34 -11.28 7.36 2.39
C THR A 34 -10.53 6.50 3.38
N ASP A 35 -9.30 6.10 3.05
CA ASP A 35 -8.44 5.24 3.84
C ASP A 35 -6.96 5.48 3.50
N TYR A 36 -6.05 4.76 4.17
CA TYR A 36 -4.62 4.79 3.92
C TYR A 36 -4.04 3.39 3.73
N ILE A 37 -3.11 3.27 2.79
CA ILE A 37 -2.14 2.17 2.82
C ILE A 37 -0.95 2.64 3.66
N VAL A 38 -0.60 1.85 4.68
CA VAL A 38 0.52 2.15 5.56
C VAL A 38 1.57 1.05 5.46
N LEU A 39 2.79 1.43 5.09
CA LEU A 39 3.97 0.56 5.14
C LEU A 39 4.97 1.11 6.16
N PRO A 40 5.23 0.38 7.26
CA PRO A 40 6.32 0.73 8.17
C PRO A 40 7.67 0.52 7.48
N VAL A 41 8.47 1.59 7.35
CA VAL A 41 9.81 1.55 6.76
C VAL A 41 10.85 1.62 7.88
N GLY A 42 11.69 0.59 7.94
CA GLY A 42 12.75 0.47 8.93
C GLY A 42 13.99 -0.21 8.37
N TYR A 43 15.03 -0.25 9.20
CA TYR A 43 16.22 -1.06 8.97
C TYR A 43 16.49 -1.93 10.20
N ARG A 44 17.09 -3.08 9.96
CA ARG A 44 17.66 -3.89 11.04
C ARG A 44 19.07 -3.37 11.33
N LYS A 45 19.32 -3.04 12.60
CA LYS A 45 20.65 -2.65 13.07
C LYS A 45 21.50 -3.88 13.40
N ASP A 46 20.86 -4.97 13.84
CA ASP A 46 21.41 -6.31 14.06
C ASP A 46 20.28 -7.36 13.95
N GLU A 47 20.56 -8.64 14.25
CA GLU A 47 19.57 -9.73 14.16
C GLU A 47 18.40 -9.61 15.16
N VAL A 48 18.50 -8.73 16.16
CA VAL A 48 17.55 -8.62 17.28
C VAL A 48 16.86 -7.26 17.32
N GLN A 49 17.51 -6.21 16.85
CA GLN A 49 17.09 -4.82 16.97
C GLN A 49 16.62 -4.25 15.63
N GLU A 50 15.30 -4.17 15.51
CA GLU A 50 14.58 -3.49 14.44
C GLU A 50 14.40 -2.01 14.79
N ILE A 51 14.75 -1.11 13.87
CA ILE A 51 14.48 0.32 14.00
C ILE A 51 13.52 0.72 12.87
N THR A 52 12.25 0.91 13.21
CA THR A 52 11.31 1.62 12.33
C THR A 52 11.66 3.10 12.37
N ILE A 53 12.05 3.66 11.22
CA ILE A 53 12.40 5.09 11.14
C ILE A 53 11.16 5.92 10.84
N ARG A 54 10.32 5.44 9.92
CA ARG A 54 9.22 6.22 9.34
C ARG A 54 8.17 5.31 8.71
N ASP A 55 6.91 5.71 8.78
CA ASP A 55 5.84 5.08 8.02
C ASP A 55 5.69 5.77 6.66
N LEU A 56 5.58 4.98 5.59
CA LEU A 56 5.07 5.42 4.31
C LEU A 56 3.54 5.31 4.37
N VAL A 57 2.86 6.45 4.23
CA VAL A 57 1.40 6.56 4.28
C VAL A 57 0.93 7.03 2.91
N VAL A 58 0.05 6.26 2.26
CA VAL A 58 -0.48 6.55 0.93
C VAL A 58 -2.01 6.67 1.04
N PRO A 59 -2.59 7.87 0.86
CA PRO A 59 -4.04 8.07 0.84
C PRO A 59 -4.68 7.31 -0.33
N VAL A 60 -5.78 6.61 -0.07
CA VAL A 60 -6.49 5.81 -1.07
C VAL A 60 -8.00 6.04 -1.05
N CYS A 61 -8.60 6.06 -2.24
CA CYS A 61 -10.06 6.09 -2.37
C CYS A 61 -10.66 4.71 -2.08
N PHE A 62 -11.98 4.70 -1.83
CA PHE A 62 -12.74 3.49 -1.54
C PHE A 62 -12.55 2.38 -2.59
N ALA A 63 -12.55 2.74 -3.87
CA ALA A 63 -12.41 1.77 -4.96
C ALA A 63 -11.05 1.08 -4.93
N CYS A 64 -9.97 1.82 -4.68
CA CYS A 64 -8.62 1.26 -4.57
C CYS A 64 -8.48 0.39 -3.31
N ALA A 65 -8.98 0.84 -2.17
CA ALA A 65 -8.97 0.05 -0.94
C ALA A 65 -9.71 -1.29 -1.13
N HIS A 66 -10.88 -1.25 -1.77
CA HIS A 66 -11.66 -2.45 -2.06
C HIS A 66 -10.97 -3.38 -3.08
N ALA A 67 -10.31 -2.83 -4.10
CA ALA A 67 -9.55 -3.62 -5.08
C ALA A 67 -8.39 -4.38 -4.43
N LEU A 68 -7.78 -3.84 -3.37
CA LEU A 68 -6.72 -4.51 -2.61
C LEU A 68 -7.21 -5.69 -1.76
N ILE A 69 -8.47 -5.65 -1.31
CA ILE A 69 -9.08 -6.76 -0.56
C ILE A 69 -9.47 -7.90 -1.52
N GLY A 70 -9.80 -7.56 -2.77
CA GLY A 70 -10.14 -8.53 -3.81
C GLY A 70 -8.94 -9.36 -4.29
N ASN A 71 -9.23 -10.50 -4.93
CA ASN A 71 -8.22 -11.39 -5.52
C ASN A 71 -7.94 -11.12 -7.00
N GLU A 72 -8.54 -10.07 -7.56
CA GLU A 72 -8.43 -9.74 -8.99
C GLU A 72 -7.18 -8.92 -9.31
N TRP A 73 -6.73 -8.12 -8.34
CA TRP A 73 -5.72 -7.09 -8.57
C TRP A 73 -4.49 -7.26 -7.66
N THR A 74 -3.34 -6.88 -8.18
CA THR A 74 -2.13 -6.63 -7.42
C THR A 74 -1.64 -5.21 -7.70
N LEU A 75 -1.40 -4.45 -6.64
CA LEU A 75 -0.80 -3.11 -6.73
C LEU A 75 0.72 -3.23 -6.73
N LEU A 76 1.38 -2.65 -7.71
CA LEU A 76 2.82 -2.38 -7.70
C LEU A 76 3.03 -0.93 -7.26
N TYR A 77 3.89 -0.68 -6.27
CA TYR A 77 4.20 0.66 -5.80
C TYR A 77 5.71 0.89 -5.80
N CYS A 78 6.18 2.00 -6.37
CA CYS A 78 7.61 2.31 -6.49
C CYS A 78 8.07 3.29 -5.41
N PHE A 79 9.09 2.94 -4.63
CA PHE A 79 9.66 3.85 -3.63
C PHE A 79 10.47 5.00 -4.22
N GLU A 80 11.05 4.83 -5.40
CA GLU A 80 11.89 5.86 -6.02
C GLU A 80 11.08 7.01 -6.61
N CYS A 81 9.96 6.73 -7.29
CA CYS A 81 9.14 7.76 -7.92
C CYS A 81 7.77 7.98 -7.26
N GLY A 82 7.37 7.16 -6.29
CA GLY A 82 6.04 7.23 -5.66
C GLY A 82 4.89 6.79 -6.58
N GLU A 83 5.20 6.34 -7.80
CA GLU A 83 4.18 5.91 -8.76
C GLU A 83 3.67 4.51 -8.46
N SER A 84 2.42 4.27 -8.84
CA SER A 84 1.75 2.99 -8.68
C SER A 84 1.20 2.43 -9.99
N ARG A 85 1.07 1.11 -10.07
CA ARG A 85 0.51 0.38 -11.22
C ARG A 85 -0.36 -0.77 -10.75
N TRP A 86 -1.49 -0.95 -11.41
CA TRP A 86 -2.39 -2.08 -11.16
C TRP A 86 -2.14 -3.21 -12.15
N VAL A 87 -2.03 -4.43 -11.63
CA VAL A 87 -1.90 -5.65 -12.41
C VAL A 87 -3.16 -6.46 -12.23
N CYS A 88 -3.90 -6.68 -13.31
CA CYS A 88 -4.99 -7.65 -13.34
C CYS A 88 -4.40 -9.05 -13.33
N ARG A 89 -4.67 -9.84 -12.28
CA ARG A 89 -4.06 -11.16 -12.08
C ARG A 89 -4.49 -12.17 -13.14
N GLU A 90 -5.73 -12.07 -13.64
CA GLU A 90 -6.24 -12.96 -14.68
C GLU A 90 -5.54 -12.78 -16.03
N LEU A 91 -5.12 -11.55 -16.35
CA LEU A 91 -4.45 -11.21 -17.61
C LEU A 91 -2.92 -11.27 -17.49
N ALA A 92 -2.40 -11.46 -16.27
CA ALA A 92 -0.98 -11.48 -16.01
C ALA A 92 -0.33 -12.78 -16.46
N ARG A 93 0.86 -12.67 -17.08
CA ARG A 93 1.69 -13.84 -17.41
C ARG A 93 2.25 -14.55 -16.15
N ASN A 94 2.46 -13.79 -15.08
CA ASN A 94 3.00 -14.29 -13.81
C ASN A 94 1.87 -14.47 -12.80
N SER A 95 2.01 -15.48 -11.93
CA SER A 95 1.10 -15.65 -10.79
C SER A 95 1.51 -14.69 -9.67
N TYR A 96 0.67 -13.67 -9.43
CA TYR A 96 0.81 -12.74 -8.32
C TYR A 96 -0.02 -13.22 -7.13
N ARG A 97 0.65 -13.55 -6.02
CA ARG A 97 -0.02 -14.00 -4.78
C ARG A 97 -0.31 -12.87 -3.80
N HIS A 98 0.50 -11.81 -3.85
CA HIS A 98 0.45 -10.69 -2.92
C HIS A 98 -0.45 -9.58 -3.47
N HIS A 99 -1.20 -8.92 -2.59
CA HIS A 99 -2.09 -7.81 -2.96
C HIS A 99 -1.31 -6.52 -3.22
N ILE A 100 -0.20 -6.30 -2.50
CA ILE A 100 0.68 -5.15 -2.70
C ILE A 100 2.12 -5.64 -2.84
N LEU A 101 2.77 -5.20 -3.90
CA LEU A 101 4.18 -5.39 -4.17
C LEU A 101 4.89 -4.04 -4.19
N TRP A 102 5.81 -3.87 -3.27
CA TRP A 102 6.63 -2.69 -3.14
C TRP A 102 7.95 -2.89 -3.89
N LEU A 103 8.22 -1.98 -4.81
CA LEU A 103 9.41 -1.99 -5.66
C LEU A 103 10.39 -0.95 -5.12
N ARG A 104 11.67 -1.35 -4.97
CA ARG A 104 12.73 -0.36 -4.69
C ARG A 104 12.80 0.69 -5.80
N GLY A 105 12.78 0.25 -7.05
CA GLY A 105 12.69 1.06 -8.25
C GLY A 105 11.89 0.31 -9.32
N CYS A 106 11.03 1.02 -10.06
CA CYS A 106 10.26 0.46 -11.16
C CYS A 106 11.07 0.48 -12.47
N PRO A 107 10.60 -0.19 -13.54
CA PRO A 107 11.28 -0.21 -14.84
C PRO A 107 11.56 1.17 -15.45
N ASP A 108 10.80 2.19 -15.04
CA ASP A 108 10.97 3.57 -15.52
C ASP A 108 12.06 4.32 -14.74
N CYS A 109 12.28 3.95 -13.46
CA CYS A 109 13.30 4.56 -12.62
C CYS A 109 14.68 3.93 -12.83
N SER A 110 14.73 2.60 -12.99
CA SER A 110 15.97 1.85 -13.07
C SER A 110 15.85 0.60 -13.93
N ASN A 111 16.88 0.36 -14.73
CA ASN A 111 17.04 -0.88 -15.50
C ASN A 111 17.62 -2.04 -14.67
N LYS A 112 17.87 -1.82 -13.36
CA LYS A 112 18.37 -2.83 -12.44
C LYS A 112 17.30 -3.20 -11.42
N PHE A 113 17.14 -4.50 -11.17
CA PHE A 113 16.27 -4.98 -10.12
C PHE A 113 16.83 -4.57 -8.75
N GLY A 114 16.11 -3.69 -8.04
CA GLY A 114 16.52 -3.14 -6.75
C GLY A 114 15.92 -3.85 -5.52
N GLY A 115 15.13 -4.91 -5.73
CA GLY A 115 14.41 -5.60 -4.66
C GLY A 115 12.88 -5.47 -4.78
N LEU A 116 12.20 -6.49 -4.25
CA LEU A 116 10.74 -6.63 -4.21
C LEU A 116 10.33 -6.95 -2.77
N TYR A 117 9.37 -6.22 -2.23
CA TYR A 117 8.82 -6.43 -0.89
C TYR A 117 7.31 -6.55 -0.97
N PHE A 118 6.67 -7.15 0.03
CA PHE A 118 5.23 -7.39 0.01
C PHE A 118 4.65 -7.37 1.42
N THR A 119 3.49 -6.74 1.57
CA THR A 119 2.64 -6.73 2.78
C THR A 119 1.48 -7.68 2.54
N ASP A 120 1.50 -8.86 3.15
CA ASP A 120 0.34 -9.75 3.15
C ASP A 120 -0.52 -9.49 4.37
N GLN A 121 -1.84 -9.44 4.17
CA GLN A 121 -2.77 -9.64 5.28
C GLN A 121 -2.84 -11.14 5.57
N PRO A 122 -2.70 -11.59 6.83
CA PRO A 122 -2.83 -13.00 7.15
C PRO A 122 -4.26 -13.46 6.84
N GLU A 123 -4.41 -14.64 6.24
CA GLU A 123 -5.68 -15.27 5.79
C GLU A 123 -6.72 -15.57 6.90
N GLN A 124 -6.65 -14.95 8.08
CA GLN A 124 -7.57 -15.17 9.21
C GLN A 124 -7.97 -13.88 9.95
N ALA A 125 -8.37 -12.83 9.24
CA ALA A 125 -9.13 -11.72 9.83
C ALA A 125 -10.64 -11.90 9.58
N THR A 126 -11.17 -13.10 9.86
CA THR A 126 -12.61 -13.41 9.86
C THR A 126 -13.28 -12.86 11.13
N GLN A 127 -13.17 -11.55 11.32
CA GLN A 127 -14.00 -10.72 12.20
C GLN A 127 -13.52 -9.30 11.93
N LEU A 128 -14.33 -8.50 11.24
CA LEU A 128 -14.09 -7.07 10.99
C LEU A 128 -14.11 -6.31 12.33
N GLN A 129 -13.04 -6.46 13.11
CA GLN A 129 -12.53 -5.42 13.98
C GLN A 129 -11.78 -4.45 13.07
N PHE A 130 -12.41 -3.31 12.84
CA PHE A 130 -11.71 -2.08 12.48
C PHE A 130 -10.51 -1.89 13.43
N LEU A 131 -9.38 -1.45 12.87
CA LEU A 131 -8.02 -1.41 13.43
C LEU A 131 -7.21 -2.70 13.25
N ILE A 132 -6.48 -2.79 12.13
CA ILE A 132 -5.32 -3.68 11.99
C ILE A 132 -4.29 -2.88 11.19
N GLY A 133 -3.34 -2.18 11.81
CA GLY A 133 -2.23 -2.83 12.50
C GLY A 133 -1.37 -3.56 11.46
N ALA A 134 -0.68 -2.80 10.59
CA ALA A 134 0.13 -3.33 9.50
C ALA A 134 0.99 -4.51 9.97
N GLN A 135 0.69 -5.73 9.49
CA GLN A 135 1.61 -6.84 9.65
C GLN A 135 2.80 -6.65 8.70
N LYS A 136 3.97 -6.78 9.30
CA LYS A 136 5.26 -6.24 8.87
C LYS A 136 5.83 -6.97 7.65
N SER A 137 6.20 -6.20 6.64
CA SER A 137 6.99 -6.67 5.49
C SER A 137 8.47 -6.55 5.78
N TYR A 138 9.21 -7.65 5.61
CA TYR A 138 10.66 -7.66 5.79
C TYR A 138 11.39 -7.39 4.47
N ILE A 139 12.32 -6.45 4.51
CA ILE A 139 13.40 -6.30 3.53
C ILE A 139 14.49 -7.28 3.97
N VAL A 140 14.66 -8.40 3.25
CA VAL A 140 15.87 -9.23 3.38
C VAL A 140 16.87 -8.71 2.35
N ALA A 141 17.98 -8.16 2.84
CA ALA A 141 19.11 -7.74 2.02
C ALA A 141 19.96 -8.95 1.59
#